data_AF-A0A317SIH5-F1
#
_entry.id   AF-A0A317SIH5-F1
#
_cell.length_a   1.000
_cell.length_b   1.000
_cell.length_c   1.000
_cell.angle_alpha   90.00
_cell.angle_beta   90.00
_cell.angle_gamma   90.00
#
_symmetry.space_group_name_H-M   'P 1'
#
loop_
_entity.id
_entity.type
_entity.pdbx_description
1 polymer ?
#
loop_
_entity_poly.entity_id
_entity_poly.type
_entity_poly.pdbx_seq_one_letter_code
_entity_poly.pdbx_strand_id
1 'polypeptide(L)'
;MAFPGVQSIGAKQRPSLWFQQLSPEDTRGVVTSLHLGIQAKDTATVDAFYEAAIAAGGVCNGPPGPRPQYTKNYYGAFVFDPDGNNLEAMLIDANCEAELQTKACAASGAEGCTASKA
;
A
#
# COMPACT_ATOMS: atom_id res chain seq x y z
N MET A 1 -15.91 -0.47 17.79
CA MET A 1 -15.82 0.72 18.66
C MET A 1 -15.38 1.86 17.78
N ALA A 2 -16.15 2.95 17.71
CA ALA A 2 -15.80 4.13 16.91
C ALA A 2 -15.16 5.17 17.84
N PHE A 3 -13.95 5.60 17.52
CA PHE A 3 -13.28 6.71 18.20
C PHE A 3 -13.35 7.93 17.28
N PRO A 4 -13.79 9.11 17.76
CA PRO A 4 -13.84 10.31 16.94
C PRO A 4 -12.48 10.64 16.32
N GLY A 5 -12.46 10.94 15.01
CA GLY A 5 -11.24 11.27 14.28
C GLY A 5 -10.29 10.10 14.02
N VAL A 6 -10.74 8.86 14.23
CA VAL A 6 -9.91 7.66 14.05
C VAL A 6 -10.48 6.77 12.94
N GLN A 7 -9.63 6.45 11.96
CA GLN A 7 -9.89 5.43 10.96
C GLN A 7 -8.99 4.21 11.24
N SER A 8 -9.48 2.99 10.97
CA SER A 8 -8.70 1.77 11.30
C SER A 8 -8.81 0.68 10.25
N ILE A 9 -7.74 -0.09 10.11
CA ILE A 9 -7.69 -1.30 9.27
C ILE A 9 -7.52 -2.51 10.20
N GLY A 10 -8.22 -3.60 9.91
CA GLY A 10 -8.08 -4.83 10.67
C GLY A 10 -8.96 -5.98 10.18
N ALA A 11 -8.74 -7.17 10.74
CA ALA A 11 -9.40 -8.41 10.32
C ALA A 11 -10.39 -8.90 11.37
N LYS A 12 -11.40 -9.68 10.96
CA LYS A 12 -12.40 -10.30 11.85
C LYS A 12 -13.07 -9.27 12.79
N GLN A 13 -13.36 -8.08 12.27
CA GLN A 13 -13.94 -6.95 13.01
C GLN A 13 -13.08 -6.43 14.18
N ARG A 14 -11.77 -6.73 14.17
CA ARG A 14 -10.81 -6.20 15.13
C ARG A 14 -9.83 -5.28 14.43
N PRO A 15 -9.76 -4.01 14.82
CA PRO A 15 -8.76 -3.08 14.29
C PRO A 15 -7.36 -3.48 14.77
N SER A 16 -6.40 -3.47 13.84
CA SER A 16 -4.99 -3.78 14.11
C SER A 16 -4.07 -2.60 13.82
N LEU A 17 -4.52 -1.67 12.96
CA LEU A 17 -3.83 -0.45 12.59
C LEU A 17 -4.81 0.71 12.68
N TRP A 18 -4.36 1.83 13.25
CA TRP A 18 -5.19 2.99 13.54
C TRP A 18 -4.52 4.26 13.02
N PHE A 19 -5.29 5.07 12.33
CA PHE A 19 -4.94 6.41 11.87
C PHE A 19 -5.78 7.39 12.68
N GLN A 20 -5.13 8.31 13.39
CA GLN A 20 -5.81 9.30 14.21
C GLN A 20 -5.46 10.69 13.71
N GLN A 21 -6.49 11.47 13.38
CA GLN A 21 -6.32 12.90 13.20
C GLN A 21 -6.16 13.55 14.57
N LEU A 22 -4.99 14.15 14.81
CA LEU A 22 -4.73 14.92 16.02
C LEU A 22 -5.33 16.32 15.90
N SER A 23 -5.75 16.90 17.02
CA SER A 23 -6.21 18.28 17.03
C SER A 23 -5.02 19.25 16.97
N PRO A 24 -5.22 20.49 16.49
CA PRO A 24 -4.14 21.48 16.38
C PRO A 24 -3.44 21.79 17.72
N GLU A 25 -4.14 21.63 18.84
CA GLU A 25 -3.60 21.80 20.19
C GLU A 25 -2.81 20.59 20.73
N ASP A 26 -2.77 19.48 19.99
CA ASP A 26 -2.00 18.31 20.38
C ASP A 26 -0.51 18.52 20.13
N THR A 27 0.28 18.49 21.21
CA THR A 27 1.74 18.76 21.16
C THR A 27 2.57 17.51 20.89
N ARG A 28 1.94 16.33 20.71
CA ARG A 28 2.62 15.08 20.37
C ARG A 28 3.02 15.09 18.89
N GLY A 29 4.03 15.90 18.55
CA GLY A 29 4.80 15.95 17.29
C GLY A 29 4.12 15.50 15.98
N VAL A 30 4.07 16.39 14.99
CA VAL A 30 3.50 16.06 13.66
C VAL A 30 4.40 15.06 12.92
N VAL A 31 3.85 13.91 12.53
CA VAL A 31 4.47 13.01 11.55
C VAL A 31 4.17 13.58 10.17
N THR A 32 5.20 14.03 9.45
CA THR A 32 5.04 14.73 8.17
C THR A 32 4.96 13.80 6.97
N SER A 33 5.53 12.60 7.07
CA SER A 33 5.35 11.52 6.10
C SER A 33 5.80 10.20 6.73
N LEU A 34 5.04 9.13 6.47
CA LEU A 34 5.40 7.77 6.86
C LEU A 34 5.43 6.83 5.66
N HIS A 35 6.28 5.81 5.71
CA HIS A 35 6.21 4.67 4.81
C HIS A 35 5.78 3.43 5.59
N LEU A 36 4.68 2.81 5.16
CA LEU A 36 4.09 1.67 5.85
C LEU A 36 3.84 0.53 4.87
N GLY A 37 4.61 -0.55 5.02
CA GLY A 37 4.42 -1.81 4.29
C GLY A 37 3.59 -2.81 5.08
N ILE A 38 2.56 -3.37 4.45
CA ILE A 38 1.70 -4.41 5.01
C ILE A 38 1.87 -5.69 4.18
N GLN A 39 2.19 -6.78 4.87
CA GLN A 39 2.28 -8.10 4.26
C GLN A 39 0.89 -8.58 3.81
N ALA A 40 0.74 -8.83 2.52
CA ALA A 40 -0.40 -9.48 1.89
C ALA A 40 -0.26 -11.01 1.93
N LYS A 41 -1.39 -11.70 1.80
CA LYS A 41 -1.44 -13.18 1.77
C LYS A 41 -1.20 -13.78 0.38
N ASP A 42 -1.46 -13.00 -0.67
CA ASP A 42 -1.37 -13.42 -2.07
C ASP A 42 -1.29 -12.18 -2.99
N THR A 43 -0.93 -12.38 -4.26
CA THR A 43 -0.82 -11.29 -5.23
C THR A 43 -2.15 -10.61 -5.52
N ALA A 44 -3.25 -11.35 -5.53
CA ALA A 44 -4.59 -10.79 -5.74
C ALA A 44 -4.98 -9.78 -4.64
N THR A 45 -4.51 -9.97 -3.42
CA THR A 45 -4.71 -9.03 -2.31
C THR A 45 -3.90 -7.75 -2.52
N VAL A 46 -2.69 -7.83 -3.10
CA VAL A 46 -1.88 -6.66 -3.48
C VAL A 46 -2.57 -5.87 -4.59
N ASP A 47 -3.08 -6.57 -5.61
CA ASP A 47 -3.84 -5.98 -6.72
C ASP A 47 -5.09 -5.27 -6.20
N ALA A 48 -5.89 -5.95 -5.37
CA ALA A 48 -7.10 -5.39 -4.78
C ALA A 48 -6.84 -4.20 -3.86
N PHE A 49 -5.73 -4.20 -3.11
CA PHE A 49 -5.30 -3.05 -2.32
C PHE A 49 -5.07 -1.83 -3.21
N TYR A 50 -4.30 -2.01 -4.29
CA TYR A 50 -3.95 -0.92 -5.20
C TYR A 50 -5.19 -0.33 -5.87
N GLU A 51 -6.06 -1.17 -6.44
CA GLU A 51 -7.29 -0.71 -7.09
C GLU A 51 -8.20 0.06 -6.12
N ALA A 52 -8.35 -0.44 -4.89
CA ALA A 52 -9.13 0.24 -3.87
C ALA A 52 -8.51 1.58 -3.46
N ALA A 53 -7.18 1.64 -3.32
CA ALA A 53 -6.47 2.85 -2.93
C ALA A 53 -6.55 3.94 -4.01
N ILE A 54 -6.40 3.58 -5.29
CA ILE A 54 -6.56 4.51 -6.41
C ILE A 54 -8.02 4.99 -6.50
N ALA A 55 -9.00 4.09 -6.38
CA ALA A 55 -10.42 4.46 -6.38
C ALA A 55 -10.79 5.40 -5.22
N ALA A 56 -10.09 5.32 -4.10
CA ALA A 56 -10.25 6.21 -2.95
C ALA A 56 -9.54 7.58 -3.10
N GLY A 57 -8.87 7.84 -4.24
CA GLY A 57 -8.16 9.09 -4.51
C GLY A 57 -6.67 9.07 -4.16
N GLY A 58 -6.11 7.89 -3.85
CA GLY A 58 -4.68 7.72 -3.66
C GLY A 58 -3.90 7.97 -4.96
N VAL A 59 -2.68 8.47 -4.83
CA VAL A 59 -1.80 8.75 -5.97
C VAL A 59 -0.87 7.56 -6.19
N CYS A 60 -0.85 7.02 -7.41
CA CYS A 60 0.05 5.90 -7.72
C CYS A 60 1.51 6.28 -7.50
N ASN A 61 2.23 5.47 -6.73
CA ASN A 61 3.68 5.55 -6.52
C ASN A 61 4.42 4.30 -7.04
N GLY A 62 3.67 3.31 -7.51
CA GLY A 62 4.20 2.13 -8.18
C GLY A 62 3.09 1.08 -8.33
N PRO A 63 2.72 0.71 -9.57
CA PRO A 63 1.65 -0.27 -9.78
C PRO A 63 2.03 -1.64 -9.20
N PRO A 64 1.04 -2.53 -9.00
CA PRO A 64 1.26 -3.91 -8.60
C PRO A 64 2.20 -4.61 -9.59
N GLY A 65 3.27 -5.19 -9.06
CA GLY A 65 4.23 -5.87 -9.90
C GLY A 65 5.40 -6.48 -9.13
N PRO A 66 6.14 -7.39 -9.77
CA PRO A 66 7.34 -7.96 -9.19
C PRO A 66 8.44 -6.90 -9.05
N ARG A 67 9.20 -6.98 -7.95
CA ARG A 67 10.31 -6.09 -7.62
C ARG A 67 11.60 -6.89 -7.40
N PRO A 68 12.18 -7.48 -8.47
CA PRO A 68 13.35 -8.35 -8.36
C PRO A 68 14.58 -7.65 -7.77
N GLN A 69 14.62 -6.31 -7.78
CA GLN A 69 15.66 -5.51 -7.14
C GLN A 69 15.67 -5.60 -5.60
N TYR A 70 14.57 -6.01 -4.96
CA TYR A 70 14.52 -6.22 -3.50
C TYR A 70 14.83 -7.68 -3.18
N THR A 71 14.00 -8.58 -3.67
CA THR A 71 14.24 -10.02 -3.69
C THR A 71 13.53 -10.60 -4.92
N LYS A 72 13.97 -11.77 -5.38
CA LYS A 72 13.34 -12.40 -6.56
C LYS A 72 11.88 -12.83 -6.32
N ASN A 73 11.50 -13.01 -5.04
CA ASN A 73 10.16 -13.34 -4.55
C ASN A 73 9.29 -12.15 -4.15
N TYR A 74 9.67 -10.93 -4.52
CA TYR A 74 8.94 -9.75 -4.10
C TYR A 74 7.87 -9.35 -5.10
N TYR A 75 6.63 -9.20 -4.64
CA TYR A 75 5.55 -8.56 -5.38
C TYR A 75 4.94 -7.46 -4.54
N GLY A 76 4.77 -6.26 -5.08
CA GLY A 76 4.24 -5.15 -4.30
C GLY A 76 3.64 -4.03 -5.12
N ALA A 77 2.81 -3.22 -4.44
CA ALA A 77 2.17 -2.03 -4.96
C ALA A 77 2.31 -0.88 -3.96
N PHE A 78 2.46 0.35 -4.47
CA PHE A 78 2.75 1.54 -3.69
C PHE A 78 1.79 2.66 -4.08
N VAL A 79 1.18 3.29 -3.07
CA VAL A 79 0.24 4.40 -3.26
C VAL A 79 0.51 5.46 -2.18
N PHE A 80 0.56 6.72 -2.59
CA PHE A 80 0.51 7.83 -1.66
C PHE A 80 -0.92 8.08 -1.22
N ASP A 81 -1.16 8.18 0.08
CA ASP A 81 -2.43 8.65 0.61
C ASP A 81 -2.55 10.19 0.49
N PRO A 82 -3.74 10.77 0.74
CA PRO A 82 -3.94 12.22 0.66
C PRO A 82 -3.07 13.06 1.60
N ASP A 83 -2.54 12.45 2.67
CA ASP A 83 -1.64 13.09 3.63
C ASP A 83 -0.15 12.96 3.23
N GLY A 84 0.14 12.29 2.10
CA GLY A 84 1.49 12.12 1.56
C GLY A 84 2.25 10.91 2.13
N ASN A 85 1.57 10.00 2.83
CA ASN A 85 2.17 8.77 3.33
C ASN A 85 2.33 7.74 2.22
N ASN A 86 3.48 7.06 2.15
CA ASN A 86 3.73 6.01 1.18
C ASN A 86 3.25 4.66 1.72
N LEU A 87 2.06 4.23 1.30
CA LEU A 87 1.47 2.97 1.71
C LEU A 87 1.86 1.87 0.72
N GLU A 88 2.26 0.73 1.25
CA GLU A 88 2.65 -0.44 0.47
C GLU A 88 1.89 -1.69 0.91
N ALA A 89 1.43 -2.46 -0.07
CA ALA A 89 1.08 -3.86 0.12
C ALA A 89 2.14 -4.73 -0.57
N MET A 90 2.71 -5.68 0.17
CA MET A 90 3.78 -6.55 -0.34
C MET A 90 3.54 -8.02 -0.06
N LEU A 91 4.08 -8.88 -0.93
CA LEU A 91 4.16 -10.32 -0.78
C LEU A 91 5.61 -10.75 -0.99
N ILE A 92 6.17 -11.46 0.00
CA ILE A 92 7.43 -12.17 -0.10
C ILE A 92 7.15 -13.68 -0.05
N ASP A 93 6.81 -14.23 -1.21
CA ASP A 93 6.53 -15.65 -1.51
C ASP A 93 7.76 -16.53 -1.73
N ALA A 94 8.45 -17.08 -0.71
CA ALA A 94 9.64 -17.93 -0.92
C ALA A 94 9.43 -19.11 -1.90
N ASN A 95 8.20 -19.58 -2.05
CA ASN A 95 7.83 -20.71 -2.91
C ASN A 95 7.23 -20.27 -4.26
N CYS A 96 7.10 -18.96 -4.51
CA CYS A 96 6.27 -18.42 -5.59
C CYS A 96 7.09 -17.68 -6.68
N GLU A 97 8.44 -17.78 -6.63
CA GLU A 97 9.40 -17.17 -7.58
C GLU A 97 8.90 -17.11 -9.04
N ALA A 98 8.52 -18.28 -9.59
CA ALA A 98 8.14 -18.42 -10.99
C ALA A 98 6.77 -17.78 -11.31
N GLU A 99 5.84 -17.79 -10.36
CA GLU A 99 4.50 -17.19 -10.53
C GLU A 99 4.54 -15.67 -10.43
N LEU A 100 5.42 -15.12 -9.58
CA LEU A 100 5.61 -13.68 -9.44
C LEU A 100 6.28 -13.06 -10.67
N GLN A 101 7.23 -13.77 -11.27
CA GLN A 101 7.95 -13.32 -12.47
C GLN A 101 7.10 -13.40 -13.74
N THR A 102 6.15 -14.34 -13.82
CA THR A 102 5.24 -14.47 -14.98
C THR A 102 4.10 -13.44 -14.96
N LYS A 103 3.64 -13.02 -13.78
CA LYS A 103 2.73 -11.87 -13.63
C LYS A 103 3.35 -10.52 -14.02
N ALA A 104 4.67 -10.43 -14.18
CA ALA A 104 5.34 -9.25 -14.74
C ALA A 104 4.85 -8.89 -16.16
N CYS A 105 4.30 -9.86 -16.90
CA CYS A 105 3.95 -9.71 -18.31
C CYS A 105 2.50 -9.22 -18.53
N ALA A 106 1.66 -9.16 -17.48
CA ALA A 106 0.27 -8.70 -17.55
C ALA A 106 0.07 -7.27 -17.01
N ALA A 107 1.10 -6.43 -17.08
CA ALA A 107 0.96 -4.99 -16.90
C ALA A 107 0.27 -4.36 -18.12
N SER A 108 -0.93 -4.84 -18.47
CA SER A 108 -1.77 -4.26 -19.52
C SER A 108 -2.92 -3.52 -18.85
N GLY A 109 -2.72 -2.24 -18.53
CA GLY A 109 -3.82 -1.36 -18.15
C GLY A 109 -3.48 -0.15 -17.28
N ALA A 110 -2.32 -0.08 -16.62
CA ALA A 110 -1.93 1.09 -15.83
C ALA A 110 -1.24 2.18 -16.69
N GLU A 111 -1.88 2.62 -17.77
CA GLU A 111 -1.46 3.84 -18.47
C GLU A 111 -1.74 5.04 -17.55
N GLY A 112 -0.75 5.48 -16.77
CA GLY A 112 -0.88 6.71 -15.98
C GLY A 112 -0.01 6.85 -14.74
N CYS A 113 0.69 5.79 -14.29
CA CYS A 113 1.60 5.92 -13.15
C CYS A 113 2.95 6.50 -13.59
N THR A 114 2.97 7.78 -13.99
CA THR A 114 4.23 8.51 -14.05
C THR A 114 4.58 8.93 -12.64
N ALA A 115 5.67 8.36 -12.10
CA ALA A 115 6.27 8.84 -10.87
C ALA A 115 6.59 10.34 -11.07
N SER A 116 5.74 11.21 -10.54
CA SER A 116 6.01 12.63 -10.44
C SER A 116 7.18 12.77 -9.47
N LYS A 117 8.40 12.91 -10.01
CA LYS A 117 9.56 13.37 -9.25
C LYS A 117 9.19 14.69 -8.56
N ALA A 118 9.08 14.66 -7.24
CA ALA A 118 9.34 15.82 -6.40
C ALA A 118 10.83 15.80 -6.02
#